data_AF-A0A9E6E3Z1-F1
#
_entry.id   AF-A0A9E6E3Z1-F1
#
_cell.length_a   1.000
_cell.length_b   1.000
_cell.length_c   1.000
_cell.angle_alpha   90.00
_cell.angle_beta   90.00
_cell.angle_gamma   90.00
#
_symmetry.space_group_name_H-M   'P 1'
#
loop_
_entity.id
_entity.type
_entity.pdbx_description
1 polymer ?
#
loop_
_entity_poly.entity_id
_entity_poly.type
_entity_poly.pdbx_seq_one_letter_code
_entity_poly.pdbx_strand_id
1 'polypeptide(L)'
;MTRNELVQEALYMAENITQNFRPVDGSCLYMSALLAAMMNDQLSVETRFVTGSLSVAGYTIFAHNPIKPKLTKKSDVIEQWDGHAWVELDDLIFDLSVFRTVFSTASTSRIQSLFEAKFDRGSAYLVGQKIKLIEMGVVYTPLELLSDDDATIFIQNADRMGLINY
;
A
#
# COMPACT_ATOMS: atom_id res chain seq x y z
N MET A 1 12.00 19.85 8.83
CA MET A 1 11.45 18.67 9.50
C MET A 1 12.59 17.71 9.79
N THR A 2 12.71 17.21 11.02
CA THR A 2 13.64 16.12 11.37
C THR A 2 13.12 14.79 10.83
N ARG A 3 13.97 13.76 10.73
CA ARG A 3 13.54 12.42 10.32
C ARG A 3 12.44 11.85 11.23
N ASN A 4 12.53 12.11 12.54
CA ASN A 4 11.51 11.65 13.48
C ASN A 4 10.16 12.33 13.26
N GLU A 5 10.15 13.65 13.08
CA GLU A 5 8.92 14.40 12.76
C GLU A 5 8.28 13.87 11.47
N LEU A 6 9.08 13.68 10.42
CA LEU A 6 8.63 13.14 9.13
C LEU A 6 7.97 11.76 9.26
N VAL A 7 8.58 10.87 10.04
CA VAL A 7 8.02 9.54 10.29
C VAL A 7 6.73 9.63 11.11
N GLN A 8 6.65 10.52 12.10
CA GLN A 8 5.42 10.68 12.89
C GLN A 8 4.26 11.23 12.06
N GLU A 9 4.51 12.23 11.22
CA GLU A 9 3.50 12.78 10.29
C GLU A 9 3.04 11.71 9.30
N ALA A 10 3.96 10.97 8.69
CA ALA A 10 3.65 9.87 7.79
C ALA A 10 2.81 8.76 8.46
N LEU A 11 3.13 8.40 9.71
CA LEU A 11 2.36 7.42 10.49
C LEU A 11 0.96 7.94 10.84
N TYR A 12 0.84 9.23 11.18
CA TYR A 12 -0.45 9.86 11.42
C TYR A 12 -1.35 9.81 10.18
N MET A 13 -0.80 10.12 8.99
CA MET A 13 -1.53 10.01 7.72
C MET A 13 -1.97 8.56 7.43
N ALA A 14 -1.05 7.59 7.62
CA ALA A 14 -1.32 6.17 7.44
C ALA A 14 -2.45 5.65 8.35
N GLU A 15 -2.41 6.03 9.63
CA GLU A 15 -3.44 5.70 10.62
C GLU A 15 -4.79 6.31 10.22
N ASN A 16 -4.81 7.61 9.90
CA ASN A 16 -6.02 8.33 9.51
C ASN A 16 -6.69 7.70 8.29
N ILE A 17 -5.93 7.36 7.25
CA ILE A 17 -6.47 6.66 6.07
C ILE A 17 -7.01 5.29 6.49
N THR A 18 -6.25 4.52 7.25
CA THR A 18 -6.64 3.15 7.62
C THR A 18 -7.93 3.12 8.45
N GLN A 19 -8.13 4.08 9.35
CA GLN A 19 -9.35 4.17 10.17
C GLN A 19 -10.59 4.61 9.37
N ASN A 20 -10.41 5.48 8.36
CA ASN A 20 -11.51 6.07 7.62
C ASN A 20 -11.81 5.37 6.28
N PHE A 21 -11.01 4.39 5.88
CA PHE A 21 -11.18 3.70 4.59
C PHE A 21 -11.95 2.37 4.73
N ARG A 22 -13.04 2.25 3.98
CA ARG A 22 -13.87 1.04 3.94
C ARG A 22 -13.09 -0.16 3.35
N PRO A 23 -13.17 -1.34 3.97
CA PRO A 23 -12.50 -2.53 3.44
C PRO A 23 -13.17 -2.97 2.14
N VAL A 24 -12.39 -3.02 1.05
CA VAL A 24 -12.77 -3.57 -0.25
C VAL A 24 -11.57 -4.25 -0.90
N ASP A 25 -11.84 -5.15 -1.85
CA ASP A 25 -10.79 -5.76 -2.66
C ASP A 25 -10.05 -4.69 -3.49
N GLY A 26 -8.75 -4.87 -3.71
CA GLY A 26 -7.93 -3.89 -4.42
C GLY A 26 -7.72 -2.57 -3.67
N SER A 27 -8.03 -2.51 -2.36
CA SER A 27 -7.83 -1.30 -1.55
C SER A 27 -6.39 -0.79 -1.53
N CYS A 28 -5.40 -1.65 -1.84
CA CYS A 28 -3.99 -1.30 -1.90
C CYS A 28 -3.72 -0.10 -2.84
N LEU A 29 -4.36 -0.04 -4.02
CA LEU A 29 -4.20 1.08 -4.96
C LEU A 29 -4.78 2.37 -4.40
N TYR A 30 -6.03 2.32 -3.92
CA TYR A 30 -6.75 3.48 -3.44
C TYR A 30 -6.12 4.08 -2.17
N MET A 31 -5.78 3.22 -1.20
CA MET A 31 -5.15 3.65 0.05
C MET A 31 -3.73 4.18 -0.17
N SER A 32 -2.95 3.53 -1.04
CA SER A 32 -1.58 3.99 -1.36
C SER A 32 -1.59 5.29 -2.17
N ALA A 33 -2.56 5.47 -3.07
CA ALA A 33 -2.72 6.73 -3.81
C ALA A 33 -3.06 7.89 -2.87
N LEU A 34 -4.01 7.69 -1.94
CA LEU A 34 -4.33 8.67 -0.90
C LEU A 34 -3.10 9.02 -0.05
N LEU A 35 -2.36 8.01 0.40
CA LEU A 35 -1.18 8.22 1.23
C LEU A 35 -0.08 8.98 0.46
N ALA A 36 0.18 8.60 -0.78
CA ALA A 36 1.18 9.25 -1.63
C ALA A 36 0.83 10.73 -1.88
N ALA A 37 -0.43 11.02 -2.21
CA ALA A 37 -0.90 12.39 -2.41
C ALA A 37 -0.78 13.22 -1.11
N MET A 38 -1.23 12.68 0.02
CA MET A 38 -1.12 13.38 1.32
C MET A 38 0.35 13.67 1.69
N MET A 39 1.24 12.70 1.47
CA MET A 39 2.67 12.88 1.74
C MET A 39 3.31 13.89 0.78
N ASN A 40 2.99 13.85 -0.52
CA ASN A 40 3.51 14.80 -1.50
C ASN A 40 3.02 16.24 -1.24
N ASP A 41 1.80 16.41 -0.74
CA ASP A 41 1.25 17.73 -0.40
C ASP A 41 1.84 18.33 0.89
N GLN A 42 2.19 17.49 1.87
CA GLN A 42 2.50 17.93 3.24
C GLN A 42 3.95 17.73 3.67
N LEU A 43 4.68 16.80 3.06
CA LEU A 43 6.06 16.48 3.38
C LEU A 43 7.02 17.09 2.37
N SER A 44 8.22 17.43 2.83
CA SER A 44 9.27 18.01 1.97
C SER A 44 10.14 16.96 1.27
N VAL A 45 9.69 15.71 1.22
CA VAL A 45 10.45 14.57 0.65
C VAL A 45 9.64 13.91 -0.46
N GLU A 46 10.35 13.38 -1.45
CA GLU A 46 9.72 12.70 -2.57
C GLU A 46 9.13 11.36 -2.12
N THR A 47 7.84 11.18 -2.37
CA THR A 47 7.13 9.95 -2.10
C THR A 47 7.03 9.12 -3.37
N ARG A 48 7.24 7.81 -3.27
CA ARG A 48 7.12 6.90 -4.42
C ARG A 48 5.87 6.04 -4.28
N PHE A 49 4.89 6.27 -5.15
CA PHE A 49 3.73 5.39 -5.27
C PHE A 49 4.04 4.25 -6.23
N VAL A 50 4.08 3.01 -5.72
CA VAL A 50 4.67 1.88 -6.44
C VAL A 50 3.69 0.72 -6.56
N THR A 51 3.74 0.00 -7.68
CA THR A 51 3.22 -1.37 -7.78
C THR A 51 4.35 -2.36 -8.05
N GLY A 52 4.12 -3.62 -7.67
CA GLY A 52 5.12 -4.65 -7.88
C GLY A 52 4.76 -5.99 -7.26
N SER A 53 5.78 -6.76 -6.92
CA SER A 53 5.62 -8.08 -6.29
C SER A 53 5.99 -8.04 -4.81
N LEU A 54 5.32 -8.88 -4.03
CA LEU A 54 5.65 -9.13 -2.62
C LEU A 54 5.95 -10.61 -2.44
N SER A 55 7.07 -10.91 -1.80
CA SER A 55 7.38 -12.27 -1.36
C SER A 55 7.73 -12.32 0.12
N VAL A 56 7.37 -13.41 0.78
CA VAL A 56 7.67 -13.67 2.19
C VAL A 56 8.31 -15.05 2.33
N ALA A 57 9.49 -15.11 2.92
CA ALA A 57 10.30 -16.32 3.07
C ALA A 57 10.48 -17.10 1.75
N GLY A 58 10.65 -16.37 0.64
CA GLY A 58 10.80 -16.93 -0.70
C GLY A 58 9.49 -17.35 -1.39
N TYR A 59 8.33 -17.19 -0.75
CA TYR A 59 7.02 -17.45 -1.35
C TYR A 59 6.41 -16.16 -1.88
N THR A 60 5.98 -16.18 -3.15
CA THR A 60 5.25 -15.05 -3.74
C THR A 60 3.87 -14.93 -3.09
N ILE A 61 3.60 -13.78 -2.50
CA ILE A 61 2.31 -13.39 -1.93
C ILE A 61 1.50 -12.63 -2.98
N PHE A 62 2.14 -11.68 -3.66
CA PHE A 62 1.57 -10.95 -4.79
C PHE A 62 2.52 -11.03 -5.97
N ALA A 63 2.02 -11.47 -7.11
CA ALA A 63 2.71 -11.35 -8.38
C ALA A 63 2.43 -9.98 -8.98
N HIS A 64 3.41 -9.40 -9.68
CA HIS A 64 3.20 -8.13 -10.34
C HIS A 64 2.23 -8.27 -11.52
N ASN A 65 1.26 -7.36 -11.56
CA ASN A 65 0.29 -7.23 -12.62
C ASN A 65 0.26 -5.76 -13.06
N PRO A 66 0.72 -5.39 -14.27
CA PRO A 66 0.85 -4.00 -14.67
C PRO A 66 -0.48 -3.24 -14.62
N ILE A 67 -0.51 -2.10 -13.91
CA ILE A 67 -1.73 -1.31 -13.74
C ILE A 67 -1.85 -0.17 -14.75
N LYS A 68 -0.71 0.41 -15.20
CA LYS A 68 -0.72 1.56 -16.11
C LYS A 68 -1.53 1.36 -17.39
N PRO A 69 -1.50 0.18 -18.05
CA PRO A 69 -2.33 -0.05 -19.23
C PRO A 69 -3.84 0.10 -18.96
N LYS A 70 -4.29 -0.21 -17.73
CA LYS A 70 -5.70 -0.09 -17.31
C LYS A 70 -6.12 1.34 -17.01
N LEU A 71 -5.17 2.24 -16.69
CA LEU A 71 -5.44 3.67 -16.39
C LEU A 71 -5.79 4.49 -17.63
N THR A 72 -5.53 3.97 -18.83
CA THR A 72 -5.86 4.65 -20.10
C THR A 72 -7.36 4.80 -20.35
N LYS A 73 -8.21 4.06 -19.63
CA LYS A 73 -9.67 4.17 -19.71
C LYS A 73 -10.17 5.13 -18.63
N LYS A 74 -10.34 6.41 -18.99
CA LYS A 74 -10.79 7.51 -18.11
C LYS A 74 -12.12 7.30 -17.35
N SER A 75 -12.83 6.17 -17.51
CA SER A 75 -14.21 6.02 -17.05
C SER A 75 -14.50 4.84 -16.12
N ASP A 76 -13.63 3.84 -16.02
CA ASP A 76 -14.03 2.58 -15.40
C ASP A 76 -13.36 2.43 -14.04
N VAL A 77 -14.19 2.19 -13.02
CA VAL A 77 -13.71 1.72 -11.71
C VAL A 77 -12.85 0.48 -11.96
N ILE A 78 -11.66 0.44 -11.34
CA ILE A 78 -10.83 -0.76 -11.38
C ILE A 78 -11.40 -1.72 -10.34
N GLU A 79 -12.39 -2.50 -10.76
CA GLU A 79 -13.11 -3.41 -9.88
C GLU A 79 -12.29 -4.66 -9.53
N GLN A 80 -11.37 -5.07 -10.40
CA GLN A 80 -10.54 -6.25 -10.19
C GLN A 80 -9.12 -6.06 -10.72
N TRP A 81 -8.16 -6.02 -9.78
CA TRP A 81 -6.74 -6.03 -10.05
C TRP A 81 -6.03 -6.95 -9.04
N ASP A 82 -5.34 -7.95 -9.58
CA ASP A 82 -4.60 -8.95 -8.80
C ASP A 82 -3.12 -8.59 -8.78
N GLY A 83 -2.82 -7.38 -8.35
CA GLY A 83 -1.46 -6.89 -8.10
C GLY A 83 -1.39 -6.24 -6.73
N HIS A 84 -0.22 -5.69 -6.41
CA HIS A 84 0.00 -5.05 -5.12
C HIS A 84 0.63 -3.69 -5.24
N ALA A 85 0.19 -2.76 -4.39
CA ALA A 85 0.64 -1.39 -4.38
C ALA A 85 0.99 -0.94 -2.96
N TRP A 86 2.00 -0.10 -2.84
CA TRP A 86 2.49 0.47 -1.59
C TRP A 86 3.11 1.85 -1.83
N VAL A 87 3.51 2.50 -0.75
CA VAL A 87 4.24 3.77 -0.78
C VAL A 87 5.64 3.57 -0.21
N GLU A 88 6.65 4.13 -0.88
CA GLU A 88 8.01 4.24 -0.33
C GLU A 88 8.31 5.70 0.03
N LEU A 89 8.89 5.91 1.21
CA LEU A 89 9.32 7.20 1.74
C LEU A 89 10.73 7.03 2.33
N ASP A 90 11.75 7.60 1.69
CA ASP A 90 13.16 7.31 1.96
C ASP A 90 13.46 5.80 1.96
N ASP A 91 13.86 5.24 3.11
CA ASP A 91 14.16 3.81 3.32
C ASP A 91 12.97 3.04 3.91
N LEU A 92 11.81 3.67 4.03
CA LEU A 92 10.59 3.09 4.61
C LEU A 92 9.62 2.63 3.54
N ILE A 93 8.96 1.50 3.82
CA ILE A 93 7.82 0.99 3.08
C ILE A 93 6.59 1.19 3.95
N PHE A 94 5.54 1.76 3.36
CA PHE A 94 4.21 1.91 3.94
C PHE A 94 3.23 1.08 3.12
N ASP A 95 2.62 0.10 3.77
CA ASP A 95 1.64 -0.79 3.16
C ASP A 95 0.40 -0.89 4.04
N LEU A 96 -0.60 -0.09 3.67
CA LEU A 96 -1.83 0.08 4.44
C LEU A 96 -2.80 -1.11 4.31
N SER A 97 -2.52 -2.03 3.40
CA SER A 97 -3.46 -3.05 2.96
C SER A 97 -3.01 -4.48 3.24
N VAL A 98 -1.70 -4.73 3.34
CA VAL A 98 -1.15 -6.10 3.40
C VAL A 98 -1.75 -6.94 4.51
N PHE A 99 -1.93 -6.41 5.72
CA PHE A 99 -2.52 -7.17 6.81
C PHE A 99 -3.99 -7.49 6.57
N ARG A 100 -4.75 -6.57 5.95
CA ARG A 100 -6.15 -6.84 5.55
C ARG A 100 -6.21 -7.99 4.55
N THR A 101 -5.33 -8.00 3.55
CA THR A 101 -5.33 -9.03 2.51
C THR A 101 -4.83 -10.37 3.03
N VAL A 102 -3.70 -10.38 3.74
CA VAL A 102 -3.08 -11.59 4.28
C VAL A 102 -3.99 -12.30 5.28
N PHE A 103 -4.69 -11.56 6.14
CA PHE A 103 -5.58 -12.12 7.16
C PHE A 103 -7.05 -12.18 6.71
N SER A 104 -7.35 -11.93 5.44
CA SER A 104 -8.68 -12.17 4.88
C SER A 104 -9.00 -13.66 4.84
N THR A 105 -10.29 -13.99 4.77
CA THR A 105 -10.78 -15.38 4.60
C THR A 105 -10.39 -15.98 3.25
N ALA A 106 -10.01 -15.17 2.27
CA ALA A 106 -9.54 -15.61 0.96
C ALA A 106 -8.07 -16.07 0.96
N SER A 107 -7.30 -15.68 1.98
CA SER A 107 -5.88 -16.02 2.09
C SER A 107 -5.67 -17.44 2.65
N THR A 108 -4.58 -18.08 2.24
CA THR A 108 -4.25 -19.43 2.71
C THR A 108 -3.67 -19.40 4.12
N SER A 109 -3.93 -20.45 4.90
CA SER A 109 -3.36 -20.61 6.26
C SER A 109 -1.82 -20.51 6.25
N ARG A 110 -1.18 -21.01 5.19
CA ARG A 110 0.27 -20.89 5.00
C ARG A 110 0.73 -19.44 4.95
N ILE A 111 0.07 -18.60 4.15
CA ILE A 111 0.41 -17.17 4.02
C ILE A 111 0.20 -16.46 5.36
N GLN A 112 -0.92 -16.74 6.04
CA GLN A 112 -1.21 -16.19 7.37
C GLN A 112 -0.12 -16.53 8.39
N SER A 113 0.28 -17.81 8.47
CA SER A 113 1.33 -18.26 9.40
C SER A 113 2.70 -17.64 9.08
N LEU A 114 3.03 -17.40 7.80
CA LEU A 114 4.27 -16.72 7.42
C LEU A 114 4.32 -15.28 7.94
N PHE A 115 3.18 -14.58 7.95
CA PHE A 115 3.08 -13.23 8.50
C PHE A 115 3.03 -13.23 10.02
N GLU A 116 2.27 -14.13 10.66
CA GLU A 116 2.23 -14.27 12.12
C GLU A 116 3.61 -14.59 12.72
N ALA A 117 4.45 -15.34 12.00
CA ALA A 117 5.81 -15.65 12.44
C ALA A 117 6.77 -14.43 12.40
N LYS A 118 6.37 -13.32 11.78
CA LYS A 118 7.24 -12.15 11.53
C LYS A 118 6.70 -10.85 12.13
N PHE A 119 5.39 -10.73 12.24
CA PHE A 119 4.70 -9.49 12.62
C PHE A 119 3.72 -9.75 13.75
N ASP A 120 3.76 -8.88 14.76
CA ASP A 120 2.71 -8.80 15.75
C ASP A 120 1.45 -8.16 15.15
N ARG A 121 0.28 -8.68 15.51
CA ARG A 121 -1.03 -8.19 15.03
C ARG A 121 -1.47 -6.85 15.66
N GLY A 122 -0.54 -6.09 16.22
CA GLY A 122 -0.83 -4.86 16.95
C GLY A 122 -1.16 -3.65 16.06
N SER A 123 -0.93 -3.74 14.75
CA SER A 123 -1.16 -2.66 13.78
C SER A 123 -2.08 -3.11 12.64
N ALA A 124 -2.87 -2.18 12.12
CA ALA A 124 -3.73 -2.39 10.96
C ALA A 124 -2.97 -2.28 9.61
N TYR A 125 -1.73 -1.80 9.63
CA TYR A 125 -0.87 -1.61 8.46
C TYR A 125 0.59 -1.93 8.77
N LEU A 126 1.38 -2.15 7.72
CA LEU A 126 2.82 -2.38 7.82
C LEU A 126 3.58 -1.09 7.51
N VAL A 127 4.47 -0.69 8.43
CA VAL A 127 5.55 0.26 8.16
C VAL A 127 6.86 -0.39 8.54
N GLY A 128 7.83 -0.39 7.63
CA GLY A 128 9.11 -1.02 7.89
C GLY A 128 10.25 -0.43 7.09
N GLN A 129 11.45 -0.43 7.68
CA GLN A 129 12.67 -0.15 6.96
C GLN A 129 12.94 -1.27 5.96
N LYS A 130 13.17 -0.90 4.69
CA LYS A 130 13.35 -1.83 3.58
C LYS A 130 14.40 -2.90 3.87
N ILE A 131 15.55 -2.50 4.44
CA ILE A 131 16.63 -3.44 4.76
C ILE A 131 16.21 -4.46 5.83
N LYS A 132 15.51 -4.02 6.88
CA LYS A 132 15.02 -4.90 7.95
C LYS A 132 13.95 -5.86 7.44
N LEU A 133 13.06 -5.38 6.57
CA LEU A 133 12.06 -6.24 5.94
C LEU A 133 12.74 -7.35 5.12
N ILE A 134 13.78 -7.01 4.34
CA ILE A 134 14.57 -7.99 3.57
C ILE A 134 15.26 -9.01 4.50
N GLU A 135 15.88 -8.56 5.61
CA GLU A 135 16.50 -9.45 6.61
C GLU A 135 15.48 -10.40 7.25
N MET A 136 14.23 -9.94 7.42
CA MET A 136 13.11 -10.77 7.88
C MET A 136 12.56 -11.68 6.78
N GLY A 137 13.06 -11.59 5.54
CA GLY A 137 12.60 -12.34 4.38
C GLY A 137 11.31 -11.80 3.76
N VAL A 138 10.96 -10.53 4.01
CA VAL A 138 9.82 -9.82 3.42
C VAL A 138 10.34 -8.88 2.35
N VAL A 139 10.12 -9.24 1.09
CA VAL A 139 10.74 -8.56 -0.05
C VAL A 139 9.67 -7.94 -0.93
N TYR A 140 9.66 -6.61 -0.95
CA TYR A 140 8.92 -5.78 -1.88
C TYR A 140 9.79 -5.48 -3.10
N THR A 141 9.34 -5.92 -4.28
CA THR A 141 10.05 -5.72 -5.55
C THR A 141 9.30 -4.69 -6.39
N PRO A 142 9.75 -3.41 -6.40
CA PRO A 142 9.10 -2.34 -7.15
C PRO A 142 9.25 -2.57 -8.67
N LEU A 143 8.15 -2.51 -9.42
CA LEU A 143 8.16 -2.81 -10.87
C LEU A 143 7.47 -1.73 -11.71
N GLU A 144 6.51 -0.98 -11.15
CA GLU A 144 6.01 0.26 -11.76
C GLU A 144 5.98 1.39 -10.73
N LEU A 145 6.41 2.57 -11.15
CA LEU A 145 6.22 3.83 -10.42
C LEU A 145 5.02 4.56 -11.02
N LEU A 146 4.05 4.92 -10.18
CA LEU A 146 2.84 5.64 -10.55
C LEU A 146 3.04 7.15 -10.31
N SER A 147 2.49 7.97 -11.20
CA SER A 147 2.55 9.44 -11.11
C SER A 147 1.46 10.01 -10.20
N ASP A 148 1.53 11.31 -9.92
CA ASP A 148 0.45 12.04 -9.23
C ASP A 148 -0.86 12.04 -10.04
N ASP A 149 -0.78 12.05 -11.38
CA ASP A 149 -1.93 11.88 -12.26
C ASP A 149 -2.56 10.49 -12.10
N ASP A 150 -1.73 9.44 -12.03
CA ASP A 150 -2.19 8.07 -11.75
C ASP A 150 -2.88 8.00 -10.37
N ALA A 151 -2.26 8.59 -9.34
CA ALA A 151 -2.82 8.67 -7.99
C ALA A 151 -4.18 9.38 -7.97
N THR A 152 -4.30 10.49 -8.70
CA THR A 152 -5.55 11.27 -8.81
C THR A 152 -6.70 10.42 -9.35
N ILE A 153 -6.45 9.57 -10.35
CA ILE A 153 -7.47 8.66 -10.90
C ILE A 153 -7.99 7.71 -9.81
N PHE A 154 -7.10 7.12 -9.02
CA PHE A 154 -7.50 6.21 -7.93
C PHE A 154 -8.28 6.93 -6.83
N ILE A 155 -7.84 8.12 -6.42
CA ILE A 155 -8.51 8.91 -5.38
C ILE A 155 -9.93 9.27 -5.82
N GLN A 156 -10.11 9.73 -7.06
CA GLN A 156 -11.43 10.04 -7.61
C GLN A 156 -12.33 8.81 -7.69
N ASN A 157 -11.79 7.65 -8.04
CA ASN A 157 -12.55 6.40 -8.05
C ASN A 157 -12.97 5.98 -6.63
N ALA A 158 -12.08 6.10 -5.65
CA ALA A 158 -12.38 5.78 -4.26
C ALA A 158 -13.50 6.68 -3.69
N ASP A 159 -13.49 7.97 -4.01
CA ASP A 159 -14.56 8.91 -3.63
C ASP A 159 -15.90 8.58 -4.31
N ARG A 160 -15.90 8.33 -5.63
CA ARG A 160 -17.11 7.92 -6.37
C ARG A 160 -17.74 6.64 -5.83
N MET A 161 -16.91 5.72 -5.34
CA MET A 161 -17.35 4.46 -4.74
C MET A 161 -17.76 4.60 -3.26
N GLY A 162 -17.56 5.77 -2.64
CA GLY A 162 -17.83 6.01 -1.23
C GLY A 162 -16.94 5.19 -0.30
N LEU A 163 -15.68 4.94 -0.68
CA LEU A 163 -14.72 4.18 0.12
C LEU A 163 -14.09 5.00 1.24
N ILE A 164 -14.08 6.32 1.08
CA ILE A 164 -13.54 7.28 2.05
C ILE A 164 -14.69 7.77 2.93
N ASN A 165 -14.60 7.54 4.24
CA ASN A 165 -15.54 8.10 5.20
C ASN A 165 -15.03 9.49 5.64
N TYR A 166 -15.89 10.50 5.52
CA TYR A 166 -15.65 11.87 5.99
C TYR A 166 -16.22 12.09 7.40
#